data_AF-A0AA95GUS4-F1
#
_entry.id   AF-A0AA95GUS4-F1
#
_cell.length_a   1.000
_cell.length_b   1.000
_cell.length_c   1.000
_cell.angle_alpha   90.00
_cell.angle_beta   90.00
_cell.angle_gamma   90.00
#
_symmetry.space_group_name_H-M   'P 1'
#
loop_
_entity.id
_entity.type
_entity.pdbx_description
1 polymer ?
#
loop_
_entity_poly.entity_id
_entity_poly.type
_entity_poly.pdbx_seq_one_letter_code
_entity_poly.pdbx_strand_id
1 'polypeptide(L)'
;MARAPYVPNELLSRLVCDRMYSVEFVLNDYVQLRFDGTSDGGPVILNCYVWPVVQAAGRLWHEQDLGYADALRRLTPGAVISTSEATGSGIRVELDTGTIVIHPAREDVYVEIAHLMGFSDQAWMVWRPGEESFEDLA
;
A
#
# COMPACT_ATOMS: atom_id res chain seq x y z
N MET A 1 -11.04 -23.44 -11.31
CA MET A 1 -11.93 -22.73 -10.37
C MET A 1 -12.00 -21.29 -10.84
N ALA A 2 -13.19 -20.72 -10.99
CA ALA A 2 -13.32 -19.32 -11.37
C ALA A 2 -12.78 -18.44 -10.22
N ARG A 3 -11.93 -17.46 -10.54
CA ARG A 3 -11.49 -16.42 -9.58
C ARG A 3 -12.75 -15.69 -9.11
N ALA A 4 -12.92 -15.51 -7.80
CA ALA A 4 -13.99 -14.65 -7.29
C ALA A 4 -13.89 -13.27 -7.96
N PRO A 5 -15.02 -12.60 -8.25
CA PRO A 5 -14.98 -11.27 -8.84
C PRO A 5 -14.22 -10.33 -7.92
N TYR A 6 -13.36 -9.51 -8.51
CA TYR A 6 -12.61 -8.50 -7.78
C TYR A 6 -13.58 -7.45 -7.21
N VAL A 7 -13.42 -7.12 -5.93
CA VAL A 7 -14.18 -6.07 -5.23
C VAL A 7 -13.17 -5.07 -4.68
N PRO A 8 -13.20 -3.81 -5.14
CA PRO A 8 -12.30 -2.78 -4.66
C PRO A 8 -12.33 -2.64 -3.14
N ASN A 9 -11.14 -2.50 -2.54
CA ASN A 9 -10.95 -2.31 -1.11
C ASN A 9 -11.37 -3.50 -0.22
N GLU A 10 -11.92 -4.59 -0.75
CA GLU A 10 -12.38 -5.73 0.08
C GLU A 10 -11.22 -6.34 0.86
N LEU A 11 -10.10 -6.62 0.18
CA LEU A 11 -8.93 -7.19 0.85
C LEU A 11 -8.14 -6.14 1.64
N LEU A 12 -7.99 -4.94 1.07
CA LEU A 12 -7.24 -3.83 1.69
C LEU A 12 -7.88 -3.37 3.01
N SER A 13 -9.22 -3.33 3.08
CA SER A 13 -9.97 -2.91 4.29
C SER A 13 -9.76 -3.83 5.49
N ARG A 14 -9.22 -5.04 5.29
CA ARG A 14 -8.84 -5.92 6.40
C ARG A 14 -7.65 -5.38 7.21
N LEU A 15 -6.90 -4.42 6.68
CA LEU A 15 -5.85 -3.73 7.41
C LEU A 15 -6.39 -2.73 8.43
N VAL A 16 -7.67 -2.34 8.36
CA VAL A 16 -8.24 -1.37 9.32
C VAL A 16 -8.10 -1.90 10.75
N CYS A 17 -7.68 -1.01 11.66
CA CYS A 17 -7.27 -1.29 13.04
C CYS A 17 -5.95 -2.07 13.20
N ASP A 18 -5.32 -2.52 12.11
CA ASP A 18 -4.01 -3.14 12.15
C ASP A 18 -2.92 -2.06 12.29
N ARG A 19 -1.82 -2.39 12.96
CA ARG A 19 -0.73 -1.46 13.21
C ARG A 19 0.41 -1.74 12.25
N MET A 20 0.76 -0.75 11.45
CA MET A 20 2.00 -0.76 10.68
C MET A 20 3.18 -0.54 11.63
N TYR A 21 4.10 -1.49 11.70
CA TYR A 21 5.22 -1.46 12.65
C TYR A 21 6.59 -1.44 11.96
N SER A 22 6.66 -1.72 10.66
CA SER A 22 7.93 -1.77 9.92
C SER A 22 7.78 -1.17 8.53
N VAL A 23 8.81 -0.43 8.15
CA VAL A 23 9.07 0.04 6.78
C VAL A 23 10.46 -0.44 6.40
N GLU A 24 10.58 -1.15 5.28
CA GLU A 24 11.83 -1.68 4.77
C GLU A 24 12.06 -1.17 3.34
N PHE A 25 13.25 -0.63 3.11
CA PHE A 25 13.69 -0.16 1.79
C PHE A 25 14.56 -1.23 1.16
N VAL A 26 14.02 -1.95 0.18
CA VAL A 26 14.80 -2.87 -0.64
C VAL A 26 15.36 -2.06 -1.81
N LEU A 27 16.66 -1.76 -1.73
CA LEU A 27 17.31 -0.83 -2.66
C LEU A 27 17.19 -1.31 -4.11
N ASN A 28 16.73 -0.40 -4.98
CA ASN A 28 16.48 -0.62 -6.41
C ASN A 28 15.34 -1.63 -6.72
N ASP A 29 14.43 -1.88 -5.77
CA ASP A 29 13.35 -2.85 -5.95
C ASP A 29 12.01 -2.31 -5.43
N TYR A 30 11.77 -2.33 -4.11
CA TYR A 30 10.48 -1.95 -3.53
C TYR A 30 10.60 -1.39 -2.11
N VAL A 31 9.53 -0.72 -1.69
CA VAL A 31 9.25 -0.46 -0.26
C VAL A 31 8.34 -1.55 0.26
N GLN A 32 8.70 -2.15 1.38
CA GLN A 32 7.87 -3.12 2.07
C GLN A 32 7.32 -2.52 3.36
N LEU A 33 6.01 -2.60 3.52
CA LEU A 33 5.29 -2.21 4.72
C LEU A 33 4.79 -3.47 5.43
N ARG A 34 4.99 -3.56 6.74
CA ARG A 34 4.51 -4.70 7.55
C ARG A 34 3.55 -4.24 8.61
N PHE A 35 2.45 -4.98 8.72
CA PHE A 35 1.39 -4.81 9.69
C PHE A 35 1.38 -6.00 10.65
N ASP A 36 0.89 -5.81 11.88
CA ASP A 36 0.91 -6.84 12.92
C ASP A 36 0.16 -8.11 12.46
N GLY A 37 -0.91 -7.96 11.67
CA GLY A 37 -1.76 -9.07 11.23
C GLY A 37 -2.69 -9.57 12.33
N THR A 38 -3.38 -10.68 12.09
CA THR A 38 -4.25 -11.29 13.10
C THR A 38 -3.43 -12.04 14.14
N SER A 39 -3.91 -12.14 15.38
CA SER A 39 -3.17 -12.76 16.49
C SER A 39 -2.83 -14.25 16.29
N ASP A 40 -3.48 -14.91 15.35
CA ASP A 40 -3.28 -16.30 14.94
C ASP A 40 -2.47 -16.45 13.64
N GLY A 41 -2.12 -15.34 12.98
CA GLY A 41 -1.38 -15.26 11.72
C GLY A 41 0.03 -14.69 11.87
N GLY A 42 0.75 -14.64 10.75
CA GLY A 42 1.97 -13.86 10.61
C GLY A 42 1.67 -12.40 10.24
N PRO A 43 2.70 -11.56 10.06
CA PRO A 43 2.50 -10.18 9.64
C PRO A 43 1.88 -10.12 8.24
N VAL A 44 0.95 -9.19 8.05
CA VAL A 44 0.46 -8.83 6.71
C VAL A 44 1.49 -7.91 6.06
N ILE A 45 1.79 -8.15 4.78
CA ILE A 45 2.86 -7.48 4.04
C ILE A 45 2.26 -6.79 2.83
N LEU A 46 2.57 -5.51 2.68
CA LEU A 46 2.31 -4.73 1.46
C LEU A 46 3.64 -4.33 0.83
N ASN A 47 3.99 -4.98 -0.29
CA ASN A 47 5.10 -4.56 -1.14
C ASN A 47 4.61 -3.49 -2.10
N CYS A 48 5.31 -2.36 -2.15
CA CYS A 48 5.08 -1.25 -3.08
C CYS A 48 6.22 -1.25 -4.10
N TYR A 49 5.94 -1.75 -5.30
CA TYR A 49 6.91 -1.79 -6.41
C TYR A 49 7.04 -0.44 -7.12
N VAL A 50 6.13 0.49 -6.81
CA VAL A 50 6.28 1.92 -7.07
C VAL A 50 6.42 2.64 -5.73
N TRP A 51 7.16 3.75 -5.73
CA TRP A 51 7.35 4.54 -4.52
C TRP A 51 6.04 5.20 -4.09
N PRO A 52 5.51 4.90 -2.89
CA PRO A 52 4.30 5.55 -2.42
C PRO A 52 4.52 7.04 -2.19
N VAL A 53 3.47 7.83 -2.37
CA VAL A 53 3.43 9.22 -1.88
C VAL A 53 3.03 9.19 -0.42
N VAL A 54 3.79 9.87 0.44
CA VAL A 54 3.45 10.04 1.86
C VAL A 54 2.75 11.38 2.05
N GLN A 55 1.59 11.39 2.69
CA GLN A 55 0.90 12.60 3.12
C GLN A 55 1.02 12.72 4.64
N ALA A 56 1.77 13.72 5.12
CA ALA A 56 1.97 13.94 6.54
C ALA A 56 2.18 15.44 6.82
N ALA A 57 1.60 15.92 7.93
CA ALA A 57 1.70 17.33 8.35
C ALA A 57 1.30 18.35 7.25
N GLY A 58 0.27 18.02 6.45
CA GLY A 58 -0.23 18.88 5.37
C GLY A 58 0.68 18.95 4.13
N ARG A 59 1.71 18.09 4.05
CA ARG A 59 2.65 18.03 2.94
C ARG A 59 2.60 16.65 2.27
N LEU A 60 2.77 16.65 0.95
CA LEU A 60 3.06 15.48 0.14
C LEU A 60 4.58 15.28 0.04
N TRP A 61 5.02 14.04 0.19
CA TRP A 61 6.41 13.63 0.06
C TRP A 61 6.50 12.58 -1.04
N HIS A 62 7.28 12.88 -2.06
CA HIS A 62 7.63 11.98 -3.14
C HIS A 62 9.04 11.42 -2.91
N GLU A 63 9.39 10.30 -3.54
CA GLU A 63 10.70 9.65 -3.33
C GLU A 63 11.89 10.60 -3.51
N GLN A 64 11.81 11.49 -4.51
CA GLN A 64 12.86 12.45 -4.84
C GLN A 64 13.04 13.56 -3.79
N ASP A 65 12.08 13.72 -2.87
CA ASP A 65 12.15 14.74 -1.83
C ASP A 65 13.18 14.38 -0.77
N LEU A 66 14.07 15.33 -0.46
CA LEU A 66 14.94 15.22 0.69
C LEU A 66 14.10 15.13 1.98
N GLY A 67 14.18 13.98 2.66
CA GLY A 67 13.40 13.67 3.85
C GLY A 67 12.23 12.71 3.61
N TYR A 68 12.03 12.22 2.38
CA TYR A 68 11.01 11.20 2.08
C TYR A 68 11.11 9.97 3.00
N ALA A 69 12.31 9.41 3.17
CA ALA A 69 12.52 8.26 4.04
C ALA A 69 12.16 8.55 5.51
N ASP A 70 12.43 9.78 5.99
CA ASP A 70 12.02 10.20 7.32
C ASP A 70 10.50 10.38 7.43
N ALA A 71 9.86 10.92 6.40
CA ALA A 71 8.40 11.06 6.35
C ALA A 71 7.71 9.69 6.40
N LEU A 72 8.18 8.73 5.62
CA LEU A 72 7.64 7.37 5.60
C LEU A 72 7.90 6.65 6.93
N ARG A 73 9.11 6.75 7.49
CA ARG A 73 9.45 6.16 8.80
C ARG A 73 8.61 6.73 9.93
N ARG A 74 8.27 8.03 9.90
CA ARG A 74 7.41 8.68 10.90
C ARG A 74 5.97 8.14 10.93
N LEU A 75 5.55 7.41 9.90
CA LEU A 75 4.28 6.70 9.93
C LEU A 75 4.30 5.50 10.88
N THR A 76 5.49 5.04 11.31
CA THR A 76 5.63 3.88 12.20
C THR A 76 6.02 4.25 13.64
N PRO A 77 5.44 3.57 14.65
CA PRO A 77 4.24 2.73 14.53
C PRO A 77 3.00 3.61 14.25
N GLY A 78 2.05 3.09 13.46
CA GLY A 78 0.78 3.78 13.19
C GLY A 78 -0.35 2.78 12.98
N ALA A 79 -1.52 3.07 13.52
CA ALA A 79 -2.72 2.25 13.33
C ALA A 79 -3.48 2.70 12.08
N VAL A 80 -3.87 1.75 11.23
CA VAL A 80 -4.68 2.04 10.04
C VAL A 80 -6.08 2.42 10.49
N ILE A 81 -6.50 3.64 10.16
CA ILE A 81 -7.83 4.19 10.46
C ILE A 81 -8.79 3.90 9.30
N SER A 82 -8.32 4.06 8.07
CA SER A 82 -9.16 3.90 6.89
C SER A 82 -8.34 3.41 5.70
N THR A 83 -9.01 2.73 4.78
CA THR A 83 -8.45 2.37 3.49
C THR A 83 -9.45 2.66 2.39
N SER A 84 -8.95 3.01 1.22
CA SER A 84 -9.77 3.15 0.03
C SER A 84 -9.01 2.71 -1.20
N GLU A 85 -9.77 2.27 -2.18
CA GLU A 85 -9.25 1.83 -3.45
C GLU A 85 -10.21 2.24 -4.57
N ALA A 86 -9.75 3.04 -5.53
CA ALA A 86 -10.59 3.52 -6.64
C ALA A 86 -9.76 3.99 -7.85
N THR A 87 -10.30 3.77 -9.05
CA THR A 87 -9.76 4.27 -10.33
C THR A 87 -9.42 5.76 -10.26
N GLY A 88 -8.25 6.15 -10.78
CA GLY A 88 -7.77 7.53 -10.79
C GLY A 88 -7.28 8.08 -9.44
N SER A 89 -7.38 7.31 -8.36
CA SER A 89 -6.84 7.67 -7.03
C SER A 89 -5.99 6.57 -6.40
N GLY A 90 -6.12 5.33 -6.90
CA GLY A 90 -5.29 4.19 -6.55
C GLY A 90 -5.61 3.66 -5.16
N ILE A 91 -4.55 3.23 -4.48
CA ILE A 91 -4.63 2.69 -3.12
C ILE A 91 -4.31 3.80 -2.13
N ARG A 92 -5.13 3.95 -1.11
CA ARG A 92 -4.89 4.84 0.02
C ARG A 92 -5.01 4.06 1.32
N VAL A 93 -4.00 4.19 2.17
CA VAL A 93 -3.96 3.66 3.53
C VAL A 93 -3.74 4.81 4.49
N GLU A 94 -4.79 5.20 5.20
CA GLU A 94 -4.75 6.25 6.21
C GLU A 94 -4.42 5.62 7.58
N LEU A 95 -3.37 6.15 8.19
CA LEU A 95 -2.95 5.83 9.55
C LEU A 95 -3.20 7.04 10.47
N ASP A 96 -3.22 6.81 11.77
CA ASP A 96 -3.23 7.87 12.79
C ASP A 96 -2.00 8.79 12.76
N THR A 97 -0.92 8.35 12.10
CA THR A 97 0.34 9.08 11.92
C THR A 97 0.50 9.77 10.56
N GLY A 98 -0.40 9.52 9.59
CA GLY A 98 -0.33 10.07 8.24
C GLY A 98 -0.97 9.15 7.21
N THR A 99 -0.72 9.37 5.92
CA THR A 99 -1.34 8.57 4.85
C THR A 99 -0.32 8.12 3.83
N ILE A 100 -0.47 6.88 3.37
CA ILE A 100 0.24 6.30 2.24
C ILE A 100 -0.70 6.30 1.04
N VAL A 101 -0.25 6.80 -0.10
CA VAL A 101 -0.98 6.78 -1.37
C VAL A 101 -0.13 6.11 -2.43
N ILE A 102 -0.68 5.11 -3.12
CA ILE A 102 -0.03 4.40 -4.21
C ILE A 102 -0.86 4.61 -5.46
N HIS A 103 -0.43 5.57 -6.27
CA HIS A 103 -0.97 5.84 -7.59
C HIS A 103 0.14 6.41 -8.47
N PRO A 104 0.91 5.55 -9.16
CA PRO A 104 2.01 6.01 -10.00
C PRO A 104 1.48 6.78 -11.22
N ALA A 105 2.33 7.60 -11.84
CA ALA A 105 2.06 8.04 -13.20
C ALA A 105 2.27 6.85 -14.17
N ARG A 106 1.69 6.93 -15.36
CA ARG A 106 1.76 5.85 -16.35
C ARG A 106 3.20 5.52 -16.76
N GLU A 107 4.06 6.53 -16.84
CA GLU A 107 5.48 6.41 -17.18
C GLU A 107 6.33 5.75 -16.08
N ASP A 108 5.82 5.67 -14.85
CA ASP A 108 6.54 5.19 -13.67
C ASP A 108 6.30 3.70 -13.37
N VAL A 109 5.43 3.02 -14.14
CA VAL A 109 5.08 1.61 -13.90
C VAL A 109 5.00 0.78 -15.19
N TYR A 110 5.57 -0.42 -15.13
CA TYR A 110 5.64 -1.33 -16.28
C TYR A 110 5.10 -2.74 -16.01
N VAL A 111 5.03 -3.18 -14.75
CA VAL A 111 4.66 -4.58 -14.42
C VAL A 111 3.69 -4.66 -13.24
N GLU A 112 4.15 -4.38 -12.02
CA GLU A 112 3.35 -4.47 -10.79
C GLU A 112 3.43 -3.15 -10.05
N ILE A 113 2.31 -2.74 -9.45
CA ILE A 113 2.19 -1.51 -8.66
C ILE A 113 2.44 -1.85 -7.19
N ALA A 114 1.71 -2.84 -6.68
CA ALA A 114 1.81 -3.30 -5.30
C ALA A 114 1.33 -4.74 -5.16
N HIS A 115 1.72 -5.39 -4.06
CA HIS A 115 1.29 -6.74 -3.70
C HIS A 115 1.01 -6.82 -2.19
N LEU A 116 -0.23 -7.17 -1.84
CA LEU A 116 -0.69 -7.40 -0.47
C LEU A 116 -0.86 -8.90 -0.22
N MET A 117 -0.25 -9.41 0.84
CA MET A 117 -0.26 -10.83 1.20
C MET A 117 -0.03 -11.07 2.70
N GLY A 118 -0.12 -12.33 3.14
CA GLY A 118 0.19 -12.72 4.52
C GLY A 118 -1.03 -12.89 5.43
N PHE A 119 -2.24 -12.73 4.90
CA PHE A 119 -3.47 -13.05 5.62
C PHE A 119 -3.54 -14.55 5.99
N SER A 120 -4.19 -14.85 7.12
CA SER A 120 -4.33 -16.22 7.64
C SER A 120 -5.12 -17.16 6.71
N ASP A 121 -6.06 -16.60 5.92
CA ASP A 121 -6.81 -17.31 4.88
C ASP A 121 -6.05 -17.43 3.54
N GLN A 122 -4.77 -17.03 3.51
CA GLN A 122 -3.91 -17.00 2.31
C GLN A 122 -4.42 -16.09 1.18
N ALA A 123 -5.35 -15.18 1.47
CA ALA A 123 -5.77 -14.18 0.51
C ALA A 123 -4.59 -13.27 0.13
N TRP A 124 -4.58 -12.81 -1.12
CA TRP A 124 -3.59 -11.89 -1.65
C TRP A 124 -4.18 -11.07 -2.79
N MET A 125 -3.57 -9.92 -3.06
CA MET A 125 -3.92 -9.05 -4.19
C MET A 125 -2.65 -8.46 -4.80
N VAL A 126 -2.53 -8.56 -6.12
CA VAL A 126 -1.50 -7.83 -6.88
C VAL A 126 -2.19 -6.83 -7.78
N TRP A 127 -1.75 -5.58 -7.70
CA TRP A 127 -2.23 -4.49 -8.52
C TRP A 127 -1.29 -4.24 -9.69
N ARG A 128 -1.83 -4.07 -10.89
CA ARG A 128 -1.09 -3.87 -12.14
C ARG A 128 -1.69 -2.72 -12.94
N PRO A 129 -0.88 -2.03 -13.77
CA PRO A 129 -1.40 -0.97 -14.64
C PRO A 129 -2.41 -1.53 -15.65
N GLY A 130 -3.52 -0.82 -15.84
CA GLY A 130 -4.60 -1.22 -16.74
C GLY A 130 -5.55 -2.28 -16.19
N GLU A 131 -5.38 -2.70 -14.93
CA GLU A 131 -6.23 -3.68 -14.26
C GLU A 131 -6.97 -3.07 -13.07
N GLU A 132 -8.22 -3.50 -12.87
CA GLU A 132 -9.00 -3.23 -11.65
C GLU A 132 -9.02 -1.72 -11.29
N SER A 133 -8.58 -1.34 -10.09
CA SER A 133 -8.55 0.07 -9.65
C SER A 133 -7.42 0.92 -10.26
N PHE A 134 -6.68 0.37 -11.23
CA PHE A 134 -5.66 1.05 -12.02
C PHE A 134 -5.94 0.94 -13.53
N GLU A 135 -7.20 0.70 -13.93
CA GLU A 135 -7.64 0.68 -15.33
C GLU A 135 -7.31 1.96 -16.10
N ASP A 136 -7.16 3.10 -15.40
CA ASP A 136 -6.77 4.39 -15.97
C ASP A 136 -5.29 4.47 -16.41
N LEU A 137 -4.48 3.47 -16.03
CA LEU A 137 -3.07 3.37 -16.41
C LEU A 137 -2.82 2.53 -17.68
N ALA A 138 -3.88 2.11 -18.39
CA ALA A 138 -3.82 1.33 -19.63
C ALA A 138 -3.25 2.09 -20.85
#